data_AF-A0A1M6YBB7-F1
#
_entry.id   AF-A0A1M6YBB7-F1
#
_cell.length_a   1.000
_cell.length_b   1.000
_cell.length_c   1.000
_cell.angle_alpha   90.00
_cell.angle_beta   90.00
_cell.angle_gamma   90.00
#
_symmetry.space_group_name_H-M   'P 1'
#
loop_
_entity.id
_entity.type
_entity.pdbx_description
1 polymer ?
#
loop_
_entity_poly.entity_id
_entity_poly.type
_entity_poly.pdbx_seq_one_letter_code
_entity_poly.pdbx_strand_id
1 'polypeptide(L)'
;MELNRGDWVIMKRASVLTVASTAVFGLFMLNACGDDGNPSSNNNPSSEPVLESSSSDVLYSSEALSSSVPSPVSSAGPVASSSSAESRDPVPEVSSSSVESQEPVPVSSSSQEISSSSEAPAVANTFKEDFSDECPEVKVPSGTSNKLLPDPFKKIDGSKVSSQSDWKCRREEISTMFQETEFGVKPNHPEKVSGKYSAGTLTVSVTDKGKTVSFDVTIKGNGTADKPVPAIIGFGGGSLGSSYDGMGVATISFDPDKVAPEKNRGTGPFYDLYGSSHSAGALIAWAWGMSRVIDALEVTPEAGIDVHHMGVTGCSRWGKGALVAGAFDARFALVIPQESGSGGASNWRSVLKDSKAQPLSSACTEAAWFKSSFCNYKDNNTYNLPTDHHMLTGMVAPRGLLVLDNQGWDWLGENPSYHNAMSTKEIFVALGAEDAFTFSKMGDHMHCTLPNSQYDEVKDFVNKYLLEKPATTGKIDKGNYSVNFTKADWIDWETPTLAP
;
A
#
# COMPACT_ATOMS: atom_id res chain seq x y z
N MET A 1 -30.72 -48.01 46.70
CA MET A 1 -31.03 -49.43 46.51
C MET A 1 -31.36 -49.62 45.03
N GLU A 2 -30.56 -50.47 44.38
CA GLU A 2 -30.80 -51.23 43.15
C GLU A 2 -31.05 -50.56 41.78
N LEU A 3 -30.31 -51.14 40.83
CA LEU A 3 -30.26 -50.97 39.38
C LEU A 3 -31.19 -51.98 38.68
N ASN A 4 -31.66 -51.66 37.45
CA ASN A 4 -31.69 -52.54 36.26
C ASN A 4 -32.23 -51.73 35.04
N ARG A 5 -31.51 -51.59 33.91
CA ARG A 5 -31.37 -52.49 32.73
C ARG A 5 -32.74 -52.96 32.18
N GLY A 6 -33.13 -52.87 30.91
CA GLY A 6 -32.53 -52.43 29.65
C GLY A 6 -33.48 -52.78 28.46
N ASP A 7 -33.16 -52.23 27.28
CA ASP A 7 -33.28 -52.84 25.93
C ASP A 7 -34.49 -52.63 24.95
N TRP A 8 -34.19 -51.84 23.89
CA TRP A 8 -34.32 -52.02 22.41
C TRP A 8 -35.66 -52.14 21.61
N VAL A 9 -35.88 -51.11 20.75
CA VAL A 9 -36.25 -51.09 19.29
C VAL A 9 -37.73 -51.16 18.84
N ILE A 10 -38.20 -50.17 18.06
CA ILE A 10 -38.49 -50.19 16.59
C ILE A 10 -38.86 -48.76 16.08
N MET A 11 -38.34 -48.44 14.89
CA MET A 11 -38.39 -47.19 14.10
C MET A 11 -39.79 -46.59 13.78
N LYS A 12 -39.83 -45.26 13.58
CA LYS A 12 -40.39 -44.64 12.35
C LYS A 12 -39.79 -43.25 12.08
N ARG A 13 -39.42 -43.02 10.81
CA ARG A 13 -38.79 -41.83 10.23
C ARG A 13 -39.74 -40.62 10.20
N ALA A 14 -39.20 -39.42 10.39
CA ALA A 14 -39.76 -38.18 9.84
C ALA A 14 -38.61 -37.21 9.46
N SER A 15 -38.77 -36.61 8.29
CA SER A 15 -37.76 -35.96 7.46
C SER A 15 -37.23 -34.63 8.00
N VAL A 16 -35.95 -34.36 7.76
CA VAL A 16 -35.27 -33.08 7.97
C VAL A 16 -35.48 -32.21 6.72
N LEU A 17 -36.05 -31.02 6.91
CA LEU A 17 -36.09 -29.96 5.89
C LEU A 17 -34.75 -29.19 5.96
N THR A 18 -33.96 -29.28 4.90
CA THR A 18 -32.78 -28.44 4.68
C THR A 18 -33.24 -27.16 3.97
N VAL A 19 -33.06 -26.00 4.60
CA VAL A 19 -33.23 -24.70 3.95
C VAL A 19 -31.88 -24.33 3.32
N ALA A 20 -31.82 -24.33 1.99
CA ALA A 20 -30.70 -23.80 1.24
C ALA A 20 -30.92 -22.29 1.05
N SER A 21 -30.03 -21.47 1.60
CA SER A 21 -29.96 -20.03 1.32
C SER A 21 -29.10 -19.81 0.08
N THR A 22 -29.74 -19.49 -1.03
CA THR A 22 -29.10 -19.05 -2.27
C THR A 22 -28.86 -17.53 -2.17
N ALA A 23 -27.61 -17.10 -2.07
CA ALA A 23 -27.24 -15.70 -2.16
C ALA A 23 -27.19 -15.28 -3.64
N VAL A 24 -28.07 -14.36 -4.02
CA VAL A 24 -28.09 -13.72 -5.34
C VAL A 24 -27.27 -12.43 -5.26
N PHE A 25 -26.14 -12.37 -5.97
CA PHE A 25 -25.38 -11.13 -6.17
C PHE A 25 -26.10 -10.27 -7.23
N GLY A 26 -26.56 -9.09 -6.82
CA GLY A 26 -27.13 -8.08 -7.70
C GLY A 26 -26.05 -7.30 -8.44
N LEU A 27 -26.13 -7.32 -9.77
CA LEU A 27 -25.40 -6.45 -10.69
C LEU A 27 -25.99 -5.03 -10.61
N PHE A 28 -25.19 -4.01 -10.33
CA PHE A 28 -25.52 -2.62 -10.63
C PHE A 28 -24.55 -2.08 -11.69
N MET A 29 -25.09 -1.90 -12.89
CA MET A 29 -24.56 -1.04 -13.94
C MET A 29 -25.72 -0.13 -14.36
N LEU A 30 -25.47 1.18 -14.44
CA LEU A 30 -26.34 2.11 -15.16
C LEU A 30 -25.50 3.09 -15.96
N ASN A 31 -25.93 3.21 -17.21
CA ASN A 31 -25.38 3.97 -18.32
C ASN A 31 -25.47 5.49 -18.14
N ALA A 32 -24.61 6.20 -18.86
CA ALA A 32 -24.97 7.44 -19.53
C ALA A 32 -24.65 7.30 -21.02
N CYS A 33 -25.68 7.42 -21.86
CA CYS A 33 -25.60 7.49 -23.32
C CYS A 33 -25.42 8.94 -23.79
N GLY A 34 -24.79 9.08 -24.96
CA GLY A 34 -24.85 10.26 -25.84
C GLY A 34 -24.40 9.85 -27.24
N ASP A 35 -25.38 9.76 -28.14
CA ASP A 35 -25.34 9.31 -29.54
C ASP A 35 -24.58 10.27 -30.48
N ASP A 36 -23.99 9.73 -31.57
CA ASP A 36 -24.32 10.12 -32.96
C ASP A 36 -23.34 9.53 -34.00
N GLY A 37 -23.89 8.81 -34.99
CA GLY A 37 -23.50 8.92 -36.41
C GLY A 37 -22.34 8.06 -36.98
N ASN A 38 -22.68 6.97 -37.66
CA ASN A 38 -21.89 6.32 -38.74
C ASN A 38 -22.39 6.91 -40.12
N PRO A 39 -21.72 6.81 -41.31
CA PRO A 39 -20.90 5.67 -41.72
C PRO A 39 -19.67 5.83 -42.65
N SER A 40 -18.89 4.73 -42.67
CA SER A 40 -18.13 4.12 -43.80
C SER A 40 -16.69 4.58 -44.10
N SER A 41 -15.71 3.66 -44.05
CA SER A 41 -15.25 2.84 -45.20
C SER A 41 -13.89 2.12 -44.95
N ASN A 42 -13.86 0.84 -45.34
CA ASN A 42 -12.76 -0.05 -45.80
C ASN A 42 -11.27 0.34 -45.65
N ASN A 43 -10.47 -0.56 -45.05
CA ASN A 43 -9.53 -1.45 -45.77
C ASN A 43 -8.62 -2.25 -44.80
N ASN A 44 -8.59 -3.58 -44.98
CA ASN A 44 -7.55 -4.54 -44.56
C ASN A 44 -6.58 -4.75 -45.77
N PRO A 45 -5.46 -5.53 -45.75
CA PRO A 45 -5.09 -6.61 -44.83
C PRO A 45 -3.59 -6.81 -44.48
N SER A 46 -3.31 -7.62 -43.44
CA SER A 46 -2.22 -8.62 -43.46
C SER A 46 -2.38 -9.70 -42.37
N SER A 47 -2.09 -10.94 -42.78
CA SER A 47 -2.27 -12.29 -42.21
C SER A 47 -1.03 -12.74 -41.38
N GLU A 48 -0.93 -13.79 -40.56
CA GLU A 48 -1.51 -15.15 -40.36
C GLU A 48 -1.24 -15.64 -38.88
N PRO A 49 -1.37 -16.92 -38.47
CA PRO A 49 -2.60 -17.69 -38.21
C PRO A 49 -2.68 -18.23 -36.75
N VAL A 50 -3.89 -18.51 -36.24
CA VAL A 50 -4.10 -19.29 -35.00
C VAL A 50 -5.17 -20.36 -35.25
N LEU A 51 -4.88 -21.55 -34.70
CA LEU A 51 -5.60 -22.81 -34.79
C LEU A 51 -7.04 -22.76 -34.24
N GLU A 52 -7.92 -23.48 -34.93
CA GLU A 52 -9.32 -23.74 -34.59
C GLU A 52 -9.51 -24.48 -33.26
N SER A 53 -10.54 -24.07 -32.50
CA SER A 53 -11.47 -25.02 -31.90
C SER A 53 -12.83 -24.35 -31.66
N SER A 54 -13.87 -25.16 -31.77
CA SER A 54 -15.21 -24.80 -32.24
C SER A 54 -16.26 -24.66 -31.13
N SER A 55 -17.21 -23.75 -31.42
CA SER A 55 -18.67 -23.83 -31.20
C SER A 55 -19.22 -24.04 -29.78
N SER A 56 -20.02 -23.08 -29.29
CA SER A 56 -21.48 -23.06 -29.51
C SER A 56 -22.16 -21.89 -28.79
N ASP A 57 -22.94 -21.12 -29.57
CA ASP A 57 -23.86 -20.07 -29.12
C ASP A 57 -25.12 -20.64 -28.45
N VAL A 58 -25.61 -19.97 -27.41
CA VAL A 58 -27.04 -19.97 -27.05
C VAL A 58 -27.46 -18.55 -26.68
N LEU A 59 -28.31 -17.97 -27.53
CA LEU A 59 -29.06 -16.73 -27.30
C LEU A 59 -30.30 -17.01 -26.43
N TYR A 60 -30.60 -16.13 -25.48
CA TYR A 60 -31.97 -15.91 -24.99
C TYR A 60 -32.18 -14.43 -24.64
N SER A 61 -33.33 -13.92 -25.08
CA SER A 61 -33.78 -12.53 -25.02
C SER A 61 -34.78 -12.26 -23.90
N SER A 62 -34.89 -10.96 -23.54
CA SER A 62 -36.07 -10.24 -22.98
C SER A 62 -36.46 -10.59 -21.52
N GLU A 63 -36.96 -9.71 -20.64
CA GLU A 63 -37.73 -8.46 -20.77
C GLU A 63 -37.42 -7.49 -19.59
N ALA A 64 -37.60 -6.19 -19.82
CA ALA A 64 -37.53 -5.14 -18.80
C ALA A 64 -38.94 -4.77 -18.31
N LEU A 65 -39.11 -4.58 -17.00
CA LEU A 65 -40.31 -3.99 -16.39
C LEU A 65 -39.90 -2.83 -15.47
N SER A 66 -40.42 -1.65 -15.81
CA SER A 66 -40.27 -0.39 -15.07
C SER A 66 -41.26 -0.31 -13.91
N SER A 67 -40.85 0.25 -12.77
CA SER A 67 -41.73 1.08 -11.94
C SER A 67 -40.90 1.97 -11.02
N SER A 68 -41.50 3.07 -10.60
CA SER A 68 -40.87 4.33 -10.24
C SER A 68 -41.36 4.85 -8.88
N VAL A 69 -40.59 5.80 -8.30
CA VAL A 69 -40.97 6.85 -7.32
C VAL A 69 -40.97 6.44 -5.82
N PRO A 70 -40.74 7.34 -4.81
CA PRO A 70 -39.74 8.44 -4.63
C PRO A 70 -38.99 8.41 -3.27
N SER A 71 -38.00 9.30 -3.11
CA SER A 71 -37.41 9.75 -1.83
C SER A 71 -38.26 10.80 -1.10
N PRO A 72 -38.05 10.99 0.23
CA PRO A 72 -38.05 12.31 0.85
C PRO A 72 -36.77 12.52 1.71
N VAL A 73 -36.01 13.59 1.51
CA VAL A 73 -36.13 14.96 2.08
C VAL A 73 -35.76 15.06 3.58
N SER A 74 -34.87 16.03 3.80
CA SER A 74 -34.21 16.52 5.00
C SER A 74 -35.13 17.06 6.11
N SER A 75 -34.60 17.11 7.33
CA SER A 75 -34.88 18.23 8.24
C SER A 75 -33.70 18.47 9.19
N ALA A 76 -33.19 19.69 9.14
CA ALA A 76 -32.30 20.28 10.13
C ALA A 76 -33.14 21.08 11.13
N GLY A 77 -32.70 21.14 12.38
CA GLY A 77 -33.24 22.02 13.40
C GLY A 77 -32.34 22.10 14.64
N PRO A 78 -32.29 23.25 15.33
CA PRO A 78 -31.06 23.82 15.88
C PRO A 78 -31.06 23.95 17.41
N VAL A 79 -29.89 24.02 18.08
CA VAL A 79 -29.83 24.60 19.44
C VAL A 79 -28.49 25.28 19.76
N ALA A 80 -28.60 26.61 19.88
CA ALA A 80 -28.05 27.54 20.87
C ALA A 80 -26.56 27.56 21.27
N SER A 81 -26.01 28.75 21.00
CA SER A 81 -24.99 29.52 21.69
C SER A 81 -25.13 29.64 23.22
N SER A 82 -24.00 29.72 23.92
CA SER A 82 -23.88 30.55 25.13
C SER A 82 -22.47 31.15 25.23
N SER A 83 -22.42 32.47 25.24
CA SER A 83 -21.29 33.33 25.55
C SER A 83 -21.17 33.57 27.06
N SER A 84 -19.97 33.82 27.57
CA SER A 84 -19.71 34.64 28.76
C SER A 84 -18.26 35.13 28.75
N ALA A 85 -18.08 36.45 28.67
CA ALA A 85 -16.91 37.19 29.17
C ALA A 85 -16.91 37.10 30.72
N GLU A 86 -15.90 37.43 31.52
CA GLU A 86 -15.02 38.60 31.54
C GLU A 86 -14.11 38.45 32.78
N SER A 87 -12.88 38.99 32.78
CA SER A 87 -12.31 39.86 33.83
C SER A 87 -10.77 39.87 33.82
N ARG A 88 -10.22 41.03 34.18
CA ARG A 88 -8.88 41.55 33.91
C ARG A 88 -8.06 41.78 35.19
N ASP A 89 -6.73 41.74 35.01
CA ASP A 89 -5.63 42.49 35.67
C ASP A 89 -5.27 42.22 37.15
N PRO A 90 -4.04 42.57 37.67
CA PRO A 90 -2.89 43.25 37.03
C PRO A 90 -1.48 42.65 37.27
N VAL A 91 -0.50 43.26 36.57
CA VAL A 91 0.97 43.16 36.63
C VAL A 91 1.55 43.89 37.88
N PRO A 92 2.81 43.58 38.28
CA PRO A 92 3.81 44.66 38.35
C PRO A 92 5.19 44.32 37.75
N GLU A 93 5.82 45.36 37.20
CA GLU A 93 7.18 45.45 36.66
C GLU A 93 8.28 45.50 37.75
N VAL A 94 9.55 45.24 37.40
CA VAL A 94 10.65 46.24 37.22
C VAL A 94 12.06 45.58 37.36
N SER A 95 12.97 46.00 36.46
CA SER A 95 14.47 46.06 36.49
C SER A 95 15.30 44.77 36.47
N SER A 96 16.29 44.51 35.59
CA SER A 96 17.35 45.24 34.83
C SER A 96 18.74 45.22 35.50
N SER A 97 19.70 44.52 34.89
CA SER A 97 21.17 44.76 34.90
C SER A 97 21.88 43.60 34.20
N SER A 98 23.01 43.64 33.49
CA SER A 98 23.86 44.64 32.85
C SER A 98 24.93 43.81 32.11
N VAL A 99 25.43 44.31 30.98
CA VAL A 99 26.44 43.72 30.10
C VAL A 99 27.84 43.88 30.69
N GLU A 100 28.76 42.93 30.45
CA GLU A 100 30.18 43.27 30.38
C GLU A 100 30.95 42.43 29.35
N SER A 101 31.72 43.15 28.54
CA SER A 101 32.53 42.72 27.40
C SER A 101 34.01 42.80 27.80
N GLN A 102 34.85 41.89 27.32
CA GLN A 102 36.30 42.11 27.27
C GLN A 102 36.89 41.63 25.95
N GLU A 103 37.75 42.47 25.39
CA GLU A 103 38.49 42.33 24.14
C GLU A 103 40.01 42.59 24.42
N PRO A 104 40.95 42.39 23.45
CA PRO A 104 42.12 41.50 23.57
C PRO A 104 43.46 42.27 23.59
N VAL A 105 44.64 41.60 23.56
CA VAL A 105 45.81 41.69 22.60
C VAL A 105 47.03 40.82 23.12
N PRO A 106 48.21 40.70 22.42
CA PRO A 106 48.65 39.81 21.31
C PRO A 106 49.75 38.77 21.70
N VAL A 107 50.14 37.82 20.81
CA VAL A 107 51.56 37.53 20.39
C VAL A 107 51.62 36.64 19.12
N SER A 108 52.28 37.18 18.08
CA SER A 108 53.15 36.64 17.00
C SER A 108 53.23 35.15 16.60
N SER A 109 52.85 34.91 15.33
CA SER A 109 53.51 34.18 14.22
C SER A 109 54.26 32.84 14.40
N SER A 110 53.79 31.80 13.69
CA SER A 110 54.62 31.02 12.76
C SER A 110 53.75 30.27 11.74
N SER A 111 54.02 30.49 10.46
CA SER A 111 53.34 29.92 9.30
C SER A 111 53.76 28.48 9.04
N GLN A 112 52.81 27.55 8.89
CA GLN A 112 52.98 26.36 8.05
C GLN A 112 51.67 26.11 7.31
N GLU A 113 51.75 26.12 5.98
CA GLU A 113 50.70 25.72 5.07
C GLU A 113 50.40 24.23 5.26
N ILE A 114 49.18 23.92 5.68
CA ILE A 114 48.57 22.61 5.46
C ILE A 114 47.35 22.87 4.60
N SER A 115 47.47 22.51 3.32
CA SER A 115 46.33 22.38 2.41
C SER A 115 45.43 21.28 2.96
N SER A 116 44.36 21.68 3.67
CA SER A 116 43.27 20.80 4.06
C SER A 116 42.01 21.30 3.36
N SER A 117 41.75 20.74 2.17
CA SER A 117 40.40 20.73 1.60
C SER A 117 39.54 19.80 2.47
N SER A 118 39.01 20.33 3.57
CA SER A 118 37.94 19.65 4.31
C SER A 118 36.63 19.93 3.59
N GLU A 119 36.30 19.12 2.59
CA GLU A 119 34.90 18.94 2.24
C GLU A 119 34.20 18.38 3.48
N ALA A 120 33.27 19.14 4.03
CA ALA A 120 32.32 18.63 5.00
C ALA A 120 31.66 17.38 4.39
N PRO A 121 31.48 16.28 5.14
CA PRO A 121 30.78 15.12 4.60
C PRO A 121 29.42 15.58 4.13
N ALA A 122 29.16 15.43 2.83
CA ALA A 122 27.85 15.70 2.25
C ALA A 122 26.82 14.92 3.08
N VAL A 123 25.86 15.63 3.68
CA VAL A 123 24.71 14.98 4.30
C VAL A 123 24.06 14.16 3.21
N ALA A 124 24.12 12.83 3.31
CA ALA A 124 23.53 11.95 2.32
C ALA A 124 22.06 12.32 2.19
N ASN A 125 21.61 12.67 0.99
CA ASN A 125 20.20 12.93 0.76
C ASN A 125 19.44 11.60 0.95
N THR A 126 18.78 11.45 2.10
CA THR A 126 18.00 10.25 2.46
C THR A 126 16.62 10.23 1.83
N PHE A 127 16.17 11.34 1.24
CA PHE A 127 14.89 11.46 0.56
C PHE A 127 15.03 11.04 -0.90
N LYS A 128 15.06 9.72 -1.12
CA LYS A 128 15.13 9.09 -2.44
C LYS A 128 13.98 8.11 -2.64
N GLU A 129 13.50 7.99 -3.87
CA GLU A 129 12.49 6.99 -4.28
C GLU A 129 12.99 5.55 -4.03
N ASP A 130 14.23 5.27 -4.39
CA ASP A 130 14.92 4.01 -4.14
C ASP A 130 16.44 4.20 -4.07
N PHE A 131 17.16 3.11 -3.85
CA PHE A 131 18.61 3.11 -3.71
C PHE A 131 19.31 2.18 -4.72
N SER A 132 18.65 1.88 -5.84
CA SER A 132 19.16 0.95 -6.84
C SER A 132 20.47 1.41 -7.47
N ASP A 133 20.69 2.73 -7.57
CA ASP A 133 21.93 3.36 -8.03
C ASP A 133 23.13 3.16 -7.10
N GLU A 134 22.88 2.80 -5.84
CA GLU A 134 23.90 2.59 -4.82
C GLU A 134 24.20 1.11 -4.55
N CYS A 135 23.52 0.20 -5.26
CA CYS A 135 23.56 -1.23 -4.98
C CYS A 135 23.98 -2.05 -6.21
N PRO A 136 24.62 -3.22 -6.02
CA PRO A 136 24.99 -4.09 -7.13
C PRO A 136 23.76 -4.54 -7.94
N GLU A 137 23.89 -4.56 -9.26
CA GLU A 137 22.91 -5.22 -10.12
C GLU A 137 22.86 -6.73 -9.81
N VAL A 138 21.65 -7.28 -9.85
CA VAL A 138 21.40 -8.68 -9.52
C VAL A 138 20.67 -9.37 -10.66
N LYS A 139 20.90 -10.68 -10.78
CA LYS A 139 20.14 -11.53 -11.72
C LYS A 139 19.24 -12.46 -10.93
N VAL A 140 17.94 -12.32 -11.09
CA VAL A 140 16.98 -13.14 -10.33
C VAL A 140 16.99 -14.58 -10.86
N PRO A 141 17.11 -15.59 -9.98
CA PRO A 141 17.02 -16.99 -10.38
C PRO A 141 15.65 -17.33 -10.95
N SER A 142 15.60 -18.14 -12.02
CA SER A 142 14.35 -18.53 -12.69
C SER A 142 13.44 -19.46 -11.87
N GLY A 143 13.91 -19.95 -10.72
CA GLY A 143 13.12 -20.72 -9.74
C GLY A 143 13.99 -21.28 -8.61
N THR A 144 13.45 -21.28 -7.39
CA THR A 144 14.19 -21.69 -6.17
C THR A 144 13.65 -22.98 -5.54
N SER A 145 12.45 -23.43 -5.92
CA SER A 145 11.70 -24.55 -5.34
C SER A 145 11.81 -24.60 -3.80
N ASN A 146 11.11 -23.69 -3.13
CA ASN A 146 11.05 -23.61 -1.67
C ASN A 146 9.61 -23.71 -1.17
N LYS A 147 9.34 -24.73 -0.32
CA LYS A 147 8.04 -24.95 0.32
C LYS A 147 7.79 -24.02 1.51
N LEU A 148 8.86 -23.58 2.17
CA LEU A 148 8.85 -22.59 3.25
C LEU A 148 8.92 -21.18 2.65
N LEU A 149 8.80 -20.17 3.50
CA LEU A 149 8.98 -18.78 3.09
C LEU A 149 10.45 -18.54 2.68
N PRO A 150 10.73 -17.78 1.59
CA PRO A 150 12.09 -17.39 1.26
C PRO A 150 12.74 -16.52 2.35
N ASP A 151 14.01 -16.79 2.65
CA ASP A 151 14.78 -16.10 3.69
C ASP A 151 15.08 -14.64 3.29
N PRO A 152 14.55 -13.63 4.01
CA PRO A 152 14.85 -12.23 3.71
C PRO A 152 16.31 -11.86 4.02
N PHE A 153 17.02 -12.63 4.84
CA PHE A 153 18.41 -12.37 5.26
C PHE A 153 19.46 -13.13 4.45
N LYS A 154 19.05 -13.79 3.36
CA LYS A 154 19.94 -14.43 2.39
C LYS A 154 19.86 -13.71 1.05
N LYS A 155 20.98 -13.14 0.59
CA LYS A 155 21.11 -12.49 -0.72
C LYS A 155 21.04 -13.53 -1.85
N ILE A 156 20.80 -13.09 -3.09
CA ILE A 156 20.71 -13.96 -4.28
C ILE A 156 22.01 -14.74 -4.50
N ASP A 157 23.16 -14.12 -4.22
CA ASP A 157 24.47 -14.77 -4.31
C ASP A 157 24.73 -15.81 -3.19
N GLY A 158 23.80 -15.94 -2.25
CA GLY A 158 23.86 -16.86 -1.12
C GLY A 158 24.54 -16.30 0.13
N SER A 159 25.12 -15.09 0.07
CA SER A 159 25.68 -14.41 1.23
C SER A 159 24.58 -13.94 2.20
N LYS A 160 24.95 -13.73 3.47
CA LYS A 160 24.03 -13.28 4.51
C LYS A 160 23.95 -11.75 4.54
N VAL A 161 22.80 -11.23 4.94
CA VAL A 161 22.62 -9.83 5.36
C VAL A 161 23.20 -9.69 6.76
N SER A 162 24.21 -8.84 6.94
CA SER A 162 24.97 -8.75 8.20
C SER A 162 24.92 -7.39 8.89
N SER A 163 24.42 -6.35 8.22
CA SER A 163 24.25 -5.00 8.75
C SER A 163 22.99 -4.31 8.21
N GLN A 164 22.63 -3.16 8.77
CA GLN A 164 21.56 -2.31 8.23
C GLN A 164 21.93 -1.74 6.86
N SER A 165 23.22 -1.46 6.62
CA SER A 165 23.71 -1.10 5.29
C SER A 165 23.55 -2.23 4.26
N ASP A 166 23.75 -3.49 4.66
CA ASP A 166 23.46 -4.65 3.81
C ASP A 166 21.95 -4.76 3.52
N TRP A 167 21.11 -4.44 4.50
CA TRP A 167 19.66 -4.46 4.33
C TRP A 167 19.20 -3.47 3.24
N LYS A 168 19.82 -2.28 3.18
CA LYS A 168 19.56 -1.30 2.11
C LYS A 168 19.65 -1.94 0.72
N CYS A 169 20.74 -2.64 0.42
CA CYS A 169 20.89 -3.31 -0.87
C CYS A 169 20.11 -4.61 -0.99
N ARG A 170 19.86 -5.32 0.13
CA ARG A 170 18.95 -6.46 0.13
C ARG A 170 17.54 -6.03 -0.27
N ARG A 171 17.05 -4.87 0.18
CA ARG A 171 15.76 -4.31 -0.21
C ARG A 171 15.68 -4.10 -1.72
N GLU A 172 16.72 -3.54 -2.34
CA GLU A 172 16.76 -3.35 -3.82
C GLU A 172 16.83 -4.67 -4.58
N GLU A 173 17.54 -5.65 -4.03
CA GLU A 173 17.54 -7.01 -4.56
C GLU A 173 16.13 -7.62 -4.52
N ILE A 174 15.43 -7.49 -3.39
CA ILE A 174 14.04 -7.94 -3.23
C ILE A 174 13.09 -7.21 -4.19
N SER A 175 13.25 -5.89 -4.34
CA SER A 175 12.53 -5.06 -5.32
C SER A 175 12.66 -5.65 -6.72
N THR A 176 13.90 -5.96 -7.13
CA THR A 176 14.19 -6.56 -8.44
C THR A 176 13.53 -7.93 -8.60
N MET A 177 13.59 -8.78 -7.56
CA MET A 177 12.93 -10.09 -7.56
C MET A 177 11.42 -9.98 -7.79
N PHE A 178 10.75 -9.04 -7.13
CA PHE A 178 9.31 -8.81 -7.32
C PHE A 178 9.00 -8.24 -8.71
N GLN A 179 9.81 -7.31 -9.23
CA GLN A 179 9.62 -6.77 -10.57
C GLN A 179 9.77 -7.86 -11.65
N GLU A 180 10.76 -8.74 -11.51
CA GLU A 180 10.99 -9.82 -12.48
C GLU A 180 9.90 -10.91 -12.43
N THR A 181 9.40 -11.24 -11.24
CA THR A 181 8.54 -12.42 -11.06
C THR A 181 7.05 -12.12 -10.95
N GLU A 182 6.66 -10.98 -10.38
CA GLU A 182 5.27 -10.71 -9.99
C GLU A 182 4.69 -9.41 -10.56
N PHE A 183 5.38 -8.29 -10.41
CA PHE A 183 4.77 -6.99 -10.71
C PHE A 183 5.13 -6.43 -12.09
N GLY A 184 6.27 -6.79 -12.65
CA GLY A 184 6.83 -6.17 -13.84
C GLY A 184 7.72 -4.98 -13.48
N VAL A 185 8.42 -4.45 -14.48
CA VAL A 185 9.41 -3.38 -14.26
C VAL A 185 8.71 -2.07 -13.88
N LYS A 186 9.21 -1.39 -12.87
CA LYS A 186 8.89 -0.01 -12.52
C LYS A 186 9.99 0.89 -13.09
N PRO A 187 9.72 1.69 -14.14
CA PRO A 187 10.68 2.69 -14.58
C PRO A 187 10.91 3.72 -13.48
N ASN A 188 12.17 4.01 -13.16
CA ASN A 188 12.54 5.06 -12.21
C ASN A 188 13.07 6.28 -12.98
N HIS A 189 13.07 7.44 -12.32
CA HIS A 189 13.72 8.67 -12.81
C HIS A 189 13.34 9.09 -14.26
N PRO A 190 12.07 9.45 -14.52
CA PRO A 190 11.70 10.03 -15.82
C PRO A 190 12.50 11.30 -16.11
N GLU A 191 12.67 11.65 -17.40
CA GLU A 191 13.43 12.83 -17.83
C GLU A 191 12.98 14.13 -17.15
N LYS A 192 11.67 14.29 -16.92
CA LYS A 192 11.12 15.46 -16.22
C LYS A 192 9.77 15.15 -15.58
N VAL A 193 9.57 15.65 -14.37
CA VAL A 193 8.25 15.79 -13.74
C VAL A 193 7.99 17.27 -13.45
N SER A 194 6.74 17.69 -13.62
CA SER A 194 6.27 19.02 -13.21
C SER A 194 4.88 18.93 -12.62
N GLY A 195 4.56 19.82 -11.69
CA GLY A 195 3.23 19.97 -11.13
C GLY A 195 2.62 21.33 -11.47
N LYS A 196 1.29 21.36 -11.55
CA LYS A 196 0.50 22.60 -11.56
C LYS A 196 -0.63 22.46 -10.56
N TYR A 197 -0.60 23.26 -9.50
CA TYR A 197 -1.64 23.25 -8.49
C TYR A 197 -2.63 24.41 -8.69
N SER A 198 -3.93 24.11 -8.68
CA SER A 198 -4.99 25.10 -8.73
C SER A 198 -6.29 24.54 -8.15
N ALA A 199 -6.96 25.32 -7.31
CA ALA A 199 -8.30 25.02 -6.77
C ALA A 199 -8.43 23.60 -6.16
N GLY A 200 -7.42 23.14 -5.42
CA GLY A 200 -7.44 21.82 -4.78
C GLY A 200 -7.05 20.65 -5.68
N THR A 201 -6.65 20.90 -6.93
CA THR A 201 -6.19 19.87 -7.86
C THR A 201 -4.73 20.10 -8.20
N LEU A 202 -3.92 19.04 -8.12
CA LEU A 202 -2.56 19.00 -8.65
C LEU A 202 -2.59 18.20 -9.96
N THR A 203 -2.28 18.86 -11.07
CA THR A 203 -1.99 18.19 -12.34
C THR A 203 -0.52 17.79 -12.36
N VAL A 204 -0.28 16.48 -12.47
CA VAL A 204 1.05 15.87 -12.58
C VAL A 204 1.35 15.66 -14.05
N SER A 205 2.42 16.27 -14.56
CA SER A 205 2.90 16.08 -15.93
C SER A 205 4.26 15.39 -15.92
N VAL A 206 4.35 14.27 -16.63
CA VAL A 206 5.56 13.44 -16.69
C VAL A 206 6.03 13.33 -18.13
N THR A 207 7.29 13.68 -18.37
CA THR A 207 7.96 13.55 -19.66
C THR A 207 9.04 12.48 -19.55
N ASP A 208 9.01 11.51 -20.45
CA ASP A 208 10.02 10.47 -20.56
C ASP A 208 10.01 9.87 -21.96
N LYS A 209 11.16 9.43 -22.47
CA LYS A 209 11.33 8.84 -23.81
C LYS A 209 10.73 9.72 -24.92
N GLY A 210 10.86 11.04 -24.80
CA GLY A 210 10.32 12.02 -25.75
C GLY A 210 8.79 12.13 -25.80
N LYS A 211 8.07 11.53 -24.85
CA LYS A 211 6.61 11.63 -24.71
C LYS A 211 6.25 12.33 -23.41
N THR A 212 5.06 12.94 -23.35
CA THR A 212 4.53 13.53 -22.13
C THR A 212 3.12 13.05 -21.89
N VAL A 213 2.82 12.68 -20.65
CA VAL A 213 1.46 12.35 -20.20
C VAL A 213 1.12 13.17 -18.96
N SER A 214 -0.15 13.22 -18.60
CA SER A 214 -0.58 13.91 -17.39
C SER A 214 -1.78 13.22 -16.76
N PHE A 215 -1.86 13.35 -15.44
CA PHE A 215 -3.00 12.91 -14.65
C PHE A 215 -3.15 13.81 -13.43
N ASP A 216 -4.35 13.84 -12.86
CA ASP A 216 -4.67 14.73 -11.75
C ASP A 216 -4.83 13.95 -10.44
N VAL A 217 -4.46 14.59 -9.34
CA VAL A 217 -4.88 14.21 -7.98
C VAL A 217 -5.58 15.39 -7.32
N THR A 218 -6.51 15.10 -6.40
CA THR A 218 -7.16 16.15 -5.60
C THR A 218 -6.61 16.15 -4.19
N ILE A 219 -6.48 17.33 -3.61
CA ILE A 219 -5.87 17.58 -2.30
C ILE A 219 -6.90 18.29 -1.42
N LYS A 220 -7.11 17.79 -0.21
CA LYS A 220 -7.98 18.38 0.80
C LYS A 220 -7.22 18.57 2.11
N GLY A 221 -7.46 19.69 2.78
CA GLY A 221 -6.84 20.01 4.07
C GLY A 221 -5.36 20.38 3.99
N ASN A 222 -4.88 20.82 2.83
CA ASN A 222 -3.50 21.27 2.65
C ASN A 222 -3.21 22.59 3.37
N GLY A 223 -1.92 22.82 3.61
CA GLY A 223 -1.41 24.06 4.17
C GLY A 223 -1.11 25.09 3.09
N THR A 224 -0.07 25.88 3.32
CA THR A 224 0.46 26.86 2.36
C THR A 224 1.92 26.54 2.04
N ALA A 225 2.51 27.21 1.05
CA ALA A 225 3.93 27.05 0.75
C ALA A 225 4.85 27.30 1.96
N ASP A 226 4.52 28.29 2.81
CA ASP A 226 5.29 28.63 4.01
C ASP A 226 4.98 27.74 5.22
N LYS A 227 3.85 27.03 5.19
CA LYS A 227 3.36 26.16 6.26
C LYS A 227 2.78 24.89 5.65
N PRO A 228 3.61 24.07 5.00
CA PRO A 228 3.15 22.82 4.43
C PRO A 228 2.70 21.88 5.56
N VAL A 229 1.80 20.96 5.24
CA VAL A 229 1.30 19.96 6.18
C VAL A 229 1.59 18.55 5.67
N PRO A 230 1.80 17.56 6.55
CA PRO A 230 1.87 16.15 6.17
C PRO A 230 0.64 15.70 5.39
N ALA A 231 0.76 14.64 4.60
CA ALA A 231 -0.36 14.14 3.81
C ALA A 231 -0.42 12.62 3.73
N ILE A 232 -1.62 12.08 3.57
CA ILE A 232 -1.85 10.68 3.20
C ILE A 232 -2.42 10.63 1.79
N ILE A 233 -1.72 9.94 0.89
CA ILE A 233 -2.22 9.58 -0.44
C ILE A 233 -3.10 8.34 -0.31
N GLY A 234 -4.39 8.51 -0.57
CA GLY A 234 -5.37 7.44 -0.59
C GLY A 234 -5.83 7.12 -2.00
N PHE A 235 -5.87 5.86 -2.38
CA PHE A 235 -6.63 5.44 -3.56
C PHE A 235 -8.11 5.81 -3.37
N GLY A 236 -8.65 6.65 -4.25
CA GLY A 236 -9.99 7.24 -4.10
C GLY A 236 -10.21 8.04 -2.81
N GLY A 237 -9.12 8.49 -2.16
CA GLY A 237 -9.15 9.15 -0.84
C GLY A 237 -8.99 8.20 0.36
N GLY A 238 -8.93 6.88 0.13
CA GLY A 238 -8.75 5.88 1.18
C GLY A 238 -10.04 5.49 1.91
N SER A 239 -9.93 4.61 2.90
CA SER A 239 -11.08 4.07 3.66
C SER A 239 -10.87 4.07 5.17
N LEU A 240 -9.99 4.96 5.66
CA LEU A 240 -9.65 5.09 7.08
C LEU A 240 -10.67 5.90 7.89
N GLY A 241 -11.81 6.26 7.30
CA GLY A 241 -12.85 7.05 7.96
C GLY A 241 -12.34 8.41 8.45
N SER A 242 -12.84 8.83 9.63
CA SER A 242 -12.44 10.08 10.30
C SER A 242 -11.29 9.90 11.29
N SER A 243 -10.56 8.78 11.19
CA SER A 243 -9.55 8.38 12.18
C SER A 243 -8.45 9.42 12.42
N TYR A 244 -8.14 10.26 11.43
CA TYR A 244 -7.13 11.33 11.53
C TYR A 244 -7.70 12.74 11.30
N ASP A 245 -9.02 12.91 11.33
CA ASP A 245 -9.65 14.22 11.17
C ASP A 245 -9.19 15.20 12.26
N GLY A 246 -8.88 16.44 11.85
CA GLY A 246 -8.43 17.48 12.76
C GLY A 246 -6.99 17.35 13.26
N MET A 247 -6.24 16.33 12.81
CA MET A 247 -4.83 16.16 13.19
C MET A 247 -3.85 17.06 12.42
N GLY A 248 -4.34 17.80 11.42
CA GLY A 248 -3.52 18.64 10.56
C GLY A 248 -2.78 17.86 9.46
N VAL A 249 -3.41 16.80 8.95
CA VAL A 249 -2.89 15.96 7.86
C VAL A 249 -3.82 16.08 6.66
N ALA A 250 -3.26 16.39 5.50
CA ALA A 250 -4.01 16.49 4.25
C ALA A 250 -4.35 15.11 3.67
N THR A 251 -5.43 15.02 2.92
CA THR A 251 -5.79 13.83 2.14
C THR A 251 -5.56 14.13 0.66
N ILE A 252 -4.78 13.27 0.00
CA ILE A 252 -4.61 13.30 -1.45
C ILE A 252 -5.36 12.12 -2.05
N SER A 253 -6.37 12.38 -2.88
CA SER A 253 -7.13 11.33 -3.56
C SER A 253 -6.49 11.01 -4.90
N PHE A 254 -5.93 9.80 -5.01
CA PHE A 254 -5.35 9.24 -6.22
C PHE A 254 -6.38 8.33 -6.92
N ASP A 255 -6.69 8.63 -8.17
CA ASP A 255 -7.54 7.76 -9.02
C ASP A 255 -6.64 6.85 -9.87
N PRO A 256 -6.57 5.53 -9.56
CA PRO A 256 -5.69 4.61 -10.29
C PRO A 256 -6.05 4.46 -11.76
N ASP A 257 -7.31 4.67 -12.14
CA ASP A 257 -7.75 4.56 -13.54
C ASP A 257 -7.22 5.73 -14.38
N LYS A 258 -6.77 6.82 -13.76
CA LYS A 258 -6.07 7.92 -14.44
C LYS A 258 -4.60 7.63 -14.73
N VAL A 259 -4.07 6.50 -14.25
CA VAL A 259 -2.67 6.10 -14.50
C VAL A 259 -2.61 4.78 -15.26
N ALA A 260 -3.35 3.77 -14.78
CA ALA A 260 -3.37 2.42 -15.32
C ALA A 260 -4.68 1.70 -14.94
N PRO A 261 -5.74 1.76 -15.76
CA PRO A 261 -6.98 1.04 -15.51
C PRO A 261 -6.78 -0.46 -15.31
N GLU A 262 -7.32 -1.01 -14.22
CA GLU A 262 -7.16 -2.42 -13.88
C GLU A 262 -7.91 -3.38 -14.80
N LYS A 263 -8.96 -2.89 -15.48
CA LYS A 263 -9.80 -3.69 -16.39
C LYS A 263 -9.16 -3.89 -17.77
N ASN A 264 -8.34 -2.93 -18.21
CA ASN A 264 -7.81 -2.87 -19.57
C ASN A 264 -6.28 -2.84 -19.50
N ARG A 265 -5.66 -4.03 -19.45
CA ARG A 265 -4.20 -4.17 -19.39
C ARG A 265 -3.52 -3.36 -20.50
N GLY A 266 -2.44 -2.66 -20.16
CA GLY A 266 -1.62 -1.96 -21.15
C GLY A 266 -2.22 -0.62 -21.61
N THR A 267 -3.19 -0.06 -20.89
CA THR A 267 -3.83 1.22 -21.21
C THR A 267 -3.65 2.23 -20.09
N GLY A 268 -3.69 3.52 -20.43
CA GLY A 268 -3.56 4.64 -19.49
C GLY A 268 -2.18 5.32 -19.58
N PRO A 269 -2.04 6.52 -18.97
CA PRO A 269 -0.83 7.35 -19.07
C PRO A 269 0.50 6.63 -18.87
N PHE A 270 0.58 5.68 -17.92
CA PHE A 270 1.79 4.88 -17.74
C PHE A 270 2.19 4.15 -19.04
N TYR A 271 1.24 3.47 -19.67
CA TYR A 271 1.49 2.67 -20.87
C TYR A 271 1.57 3.51 -22.14
N ASP A 272 0.99 4.71 -22.16
CA ASP A 272 1.17 5.67 -23.25
C ASP A 272 2.65 6.12 -23.34
N LEU A 273 3.30 6.32 -22.19
CA LEU A 273 4.74 6.56 -22.11
C LEU A 273 5.54 5.31 -22.50
N TYR A 274 5.34 4.21 -21.78
CA TYR A 274 6.26 3.06 -21.79
C TYR A 274 5.92 1.94 -22.79
N GLY A 275 4.76 2.04 -23.46
CA GLY A 275 4.24 1.07 -24.41
C GLY A 275 3.18 0.15 -23.80
N SER A 276 2.16 -0.20 -24.59
CA SER A 276 1.05 -1.06 -24.17
C SER A 276 1.46 -2.50 -23.84
N SER A 277 2.59 -2.96 -24.37
CA SER A 277 3.20 -4.27 -24.09
C SER A 277 4.21 -4.25 -22.94
N HIS A 278 4.34 -3.13 -22.21
CA HIS A 278 5.24 -3.04 -21.07
C HIS A 278 4.93 -4.12 -20.02
N SER A 279 5.96 -4.62 -19.33
CA SER A 279 5.82 -5.77 -18.42
C SER A 279 5.03 -5.49 -17.14
N ALA A 280 4.91 -4.22 -16.77
CA ALA A 280 4.21 -3.74 -15.58
C ALA A 280 2.73 -4.15 -15.53
N GLY A 281 2.32 -4.77 -14.43
CA GLY A 281 0.92 -4.82 -14.00
C GLY A 281 0.44 -3.47 -13.46
N ALA A 282 -0.86 -3.36 -13.23
CA ALA A 282 -1.49 -2.13 -12.75
C ALA A 282 -0.97 -1.70 -11.37
N LEU A 283 -0.66 -2.64 -10.46
CA LEU A 283 -0.20 -2.29 -9.10
C LEU A 283 1.11 -1.50 -9.12
N ILE A 284 2.08 -1.93 -9.92
CA ILE A 284 3.38 -1.24 -10.02
C ILE A 284 3.31 0.01 -10.89
N ALA A 285 2.39 0.06 -11.84
CA ALA A 285 2.08 1.29 -12.57
C ALA A 285 1.42 2.34 -11.65
N TRP A 286 0.59 1.94 -10.69
CA TRP A 286 0.06 2.84 -9.66
C TRP A 286 1.15 3.32 -8.71
N ALA A 287 2.04 2.42 -8.27
CA ALA A 287 3.22 2.79 -7.48
C ALA A 287 4.07 3.84 -8.21
N TRP A 288 4.34 3.63 -9.51
CA TRP A 288 4.96 4.65 -10.35
C TRP A 288 4.19 5.96 -10.31
N GLY A 289 2.86 5.94 -10.56
CA GLY A 289 2.04 7.15 -10.55
C GLY A 289 2.12 7.93 -9.25
N MET A 290 2.08 7.23 -8.11
CA MET A 290 2.23 7.84 -6.78
C MET A 290 3.63 8.42 -6.55
N SER A 291 4.70 7.77 -7.01
CA SER A 291 6.05 8.35 -7.00
C SER A 291 6.11 9.65 -7.80
N ARG A 292 5.43 9.73 -8.95
CA ARG A 292 5.34 10.97 -9.75
C ARG A 292 4.50 12.05 -9.09
N VAL A 293 3.52 11.69 -8.25
CA VAL A 293 2.80 12.66 -7.41
C VAL A 293 3.76 13.31 -6.41
N ILE A 294 4.61 12.53 -5.74
CA ILE A 294 5.62 13.08 -4.82
C ILE A 294 6.60 13.99 -5.58
N ASP A 295 7.12 13.54 -6.73
CA ASP A 295 8.02 14.36 -7.58
C ASP A 295 7.35 15.70 -7.97
N ALA A 296 6.07 15.68 -8.31
CA ALA A 296 5.33 16.91 -8.67
C ALA A 296 5.09 17.82 -7.46
N LEU A 297 4.80 17.26 -6.29
CA LEU A 297 4.64 18.02 -5.04
C LEU A 297 5.94 18.71 -4.62
N GLU A 298 7.09 18.02 -4.76
CA GLU A 298 8.42 18.55 -4.46
C GLU A 298 8.70 19.87 -5.21
N VAL A 299 8.25 19.96 -6.47
CA VAL A 299 8.46 21.14 -7.32
C VAL A 299 7.26 22.11 -7.34
N THR A 300 6.24 21.88 -6.51
CA THR A 300 4.99 22.66 -6.47
C THR A 300 4.64 23.06 -5.02
N PRO A 301 5.47 23.87 -4.35
CA PRO A 301 5.31 24.21 -2.93
C PRO A 301 3.96 24.90 -2.63
N GLU A 302 3.35 25.57 -3.60
CA GLU A 302 2.01 26.16 -3.47
C GLU A 302 0.90 25.13 -3.19
N ALA A 303 1.14 23.84 -3.43
CA ALA A 303 0.25 22.76 -3.01
C ALA A 303 0.18 22.63 -1.48
N GLY A 304 1.16 23.17 -0.74
CA GLY A 304 1.15 23.22 0.73
C GLY A 304 1.25 21.85 1.41
N ILE A 305 1.99 20.94 0.80
CA ILE A 305 2.21 19.57 1.30
C ILE A 305 3.67 19.38 1.68
N ASP A 306 3.88 18.77 2.85
CA ASP A 306 5.19 18.35 3.31
C ASP A 306 5.50 16.95 2.75
N VAL A 307 6.35 16.90 1.74
CA VAL A 307 6.74 15.67 1.05
C VAL A 307 7.60 14.73 1.89
N HIS A 308 8.19 15.19 3.00
CA HIS A 308 8.96 14.33 3.90
C HIS A 308 8.09 13.54 4.88
N HIS A 309 6.82 13.94 5.03
CA HIS A 309 5.84 13.32 5.92
C HIS A 309 4.64 12.81 5.12
N MET A 310 4.91 11.83 4.25
CA MET A 310 3.92 11.24 3.35
C MET A 310 3.49 9.85 3.82
N GLY A 311 2.18 9.66 3.94
CA GLY A 311 1.54 8.36 4.11
C GLY A 311 0.90 7.84 2.81
N VAL A 312 0.71 6.53 2.72
CA VAL A 312 -0.09 5.90 1.65
C VAL A 312 -1.09 4.91 2.21
N THR A 313 -2.32 4.90 1.67
CA THR A 313 -3.36 3.96 2.09
C THR A 313 -4.31 3.58 0.97
N GLY A 314 -5.04 2.49 1.18
CA GLY A 314 -6.11 1.99 0.33
C GLY A 314 -6.70 0.73 0.93
N CYS A 315 -7.91 0.37 0.52
CA CYS A 315 -8.58 -0.84 0.97
C CYS A 315 -8.71 -1.90 -0.13
N SER A 316 -8.62 -3.18 0.22
CA SER A 316 -8.85 -4.29 -0.71
C SER A 316 -7.85 -4.27 -1.87
N ARG A 317 -8.30 -4.29 -3.13
CA ARG A 317 -7.42 -4.11 -4.31
C ARG A 317 -6.56 -2.85 -4.24
N TRP A 318 -7.08 -1.77 -3.65
CA TRP A 318 -6.31 -0.56 -3.41
C TRP A 318 -5.38 -0.66 -2.21
N GLY A 319 -5.68 -1.55 -1.25
CA GLY A 319 -4.74 -1.92 -0.20
C GLY A 319 -3.52 -2.67 -0.75
N LYS A 320 -3.72 -3.54 -1.77
CA LYS A 320 -2.62 -4.15 -2.53
C LYS A 320 -1.77 -3.05 -3.18
N GLY A 321 -2.42 -2.10 -3.85
CA GLY A 321 -1.77 -0.95 -4.48
C GLY A 321 -0.99 -0.09 -3.50
N ALA A 322 -1.56 0.21 -2.33
CA ALA A 322 -0.91 1.01 -1.28
C ALA A 322 0.35 0.33 -0.73
N LEU A 323 0.29 -0.98 -0.51
CA LEU A 323 1.46 -1.76 -0.12
C LEU A 323 2.55 -1.72 -1.19
N VAL A 324 2.21 -1.94 -2.46
CA VAL A 324 3.18 -1.89 -3.56
C VAL A 324 3.77 -0.48 -3.70
N ALA A 325 2.97 0.58 -3.63
CA ALA A 325 3.46 1.95 -3.64
C ALA A 325 4.42 2.23 -2.48
N GLY A 326 4.05 1.88 -1.26
CA GLY A 326 4.90 2.06 -0.08
C GLY A 326 6.16 1.22 -0.11
N ALA A 327 6.11 0.00 -0.64
CA ALA A 327 7.29 -0.87 -0.76
C ALA A 327 8.29 -0.34 -1.80
N PHE A 328 7.81 0.16 -2.95
CA PHE A 328 8.63 0.58 -4.09
C PHE A 328 8.96 2.08 -4.15
N ASP A 329 8.57 2.85 -3.13
CA ASP A 329 9.01 4.24 -2.93
C ASP A 329 9.37 4.46 -1.45
N ALA A 330 10.66 4.69 -1.18
CA ALA A 330 11.20 4.88 0.16
C ALA A 330 10.82 6.23 0.79
N ARG A 331 10.21 7.15 0.04
CA ARG A 331 9.76 8.48 0.52
C ARG A 331 8.48 8.42 1.34
N PHE A 332 7.69 7.35 1.26
CA PHE A 332 6.55 7.16 2.15
C PHE A 332 7.01 6.84 3.57
N ALA A 333 6.85 7.78 4.50
CA ALA A 333 7.13 7.60 5.92
C ALA A 333 6.16 6.59 6.59
N LEU A 334 4.94 6.48 6.05
CA LEU A 334 3.88 5.62 6.58
C LEU A 334 3.13 4.84 5.49
N VAL A 335 2.98 3.53 5.65
CA VAL A 335 2.26 2.64 4.72
C VAL A 335 1.14 1.93 5.46
N ILE A 336 -0.11 2.12 5.00
CA ILE A 336 -1.32 1.58 5.64
C ILE A 336 -2.16 0.78 4.65
N PRO A 337 -1.81 -0.48 4.35
CA PRO A 337 -2.67 -1.35 3.55
C PRO A 337 -3.83 -1.87 4.42
N GLN A 338 -5.06 -1.53 4.04
CA GLN A 338 -6.26 -2.01 4.70
C GLN A 338 -6.87 -3.19 3.93
N GLU A 339 -7.13 -4.30 4.62
CA GLU A 339 -7.91 -5.45 4.13
C GLU A 339 -7.44 -5.93 2.75
N SER A 340 -6.12 -5.92 2.54
CA SER A 340 -5.52 -6.10 1.22
C SER A 340 -5.50 -7.55 0.73
N GLY A 341 -5.51 -8.52 1.65
CA GLY A 341 -5.57 -9.96 1.37
C GLY A 341 -4.47 -10.45 0.41
N SER A 342 -4.79 -11.47 -0.39
CA SER A 342 -3.88 -12.08 -1.38
C SER A 342 -3.33 -11.07 -2.39
N GLY A 343 -2.01 -11.04 -2.60
CA GLY A 343 -1.37 -9.99 -3.41
C GLY A 343 -1.15 -8.66 -2.68
N GLY A 344 -1.55 -8.59 -1.41
CA GLY A 344 -1.24 -7.52 -0.47
C GLY A 344 -0.50 -8.09 0.74
N ALA A 345 -1.03 -7.91 1.95
CA ALA A 345 -0.41 -8.36 3.19
C ALA A 345 -0.72 -9.84 3.54
N SER A 346 -0.72 -10.75 2.56
CA SER A 346 -0.91 -12.20 2.76
C SER A 346 0.14 -12.99 1.98
N ASN A 347 0.75 -13.99 2.61
CA ASN A 347 1.76 -14.84 1.95
C ASN A 347 1.13 -15.82 0.96
N TRP A 348 1.62 -15.89 -0.28
CA TRP A 348 1.16 -16.81 -1.32
C TRP A 348 1.29 -18.27 -0.91
N ARG A 349 2.42 -18.66 -0.29
CA ARG A 349 2.59 -20.02 0.25
C ARG A 349 1.61 -20.35 1.36
N SER A 350 1.20 -19.35 2.14
CA SER A 350 0.18 -19.55 3.17
C SER A 350 -1.22 -19.66 2.58
N VAL A 351 -1.52 -18.88 1.55
CA VAL A 351 -2.78 -18.97 0.80
C VAL A 351 -2.99 -20.38 0.23
N LEU A 352 -1.93 -21.05 -0.25
CA LEU A 352 -2.04 -22.46 -0.70
C LEU A 352 -2.54 -23.44 0.38
N LYS A 353 -2.42 -23.09 1.66
CA LYS A 353 -2.88 -23.91 2.79
C LYS A 353 -4.23 -23.46 3.34
N ASP A 354 -4.79 -22.38 2.81
CA ASP A 354 -6.08 -21.83 3.19
C ASP A 354 -7.04 -21.89 1.99
N SER A 355 -7.89 -22.91 1.94
CA SER A 355 -8.79 -23.16 0.81
C SER A 355 -9.88 -22.10 0.62
N LYS A 356 -10.02 -21.17 1.57
CA LYS A 356 -11.05 -20.12 1.53
C LYS A 356 -10.48 -18.77 1.09
N ALA A 357 -9.18 -18.56 1.31
CA ALA A 357 -8.47 -17.38 0.84
C ALA A 357 -8.47 -17.31 -0.69
N GLN A 358 -8.42 -16.11 -1.25
CA GLN A 358 -8.26 -15.90 -2.68
C GLN A 358 -6.95 -16.57 -3.18
N PRO A 359 -7.00 -17.60 -4.04
CA PRO A 359 -5.79 -18.23 -4.53
C PRO A 359 -5.09 -17.38 -5.60
N LEU A 360 -3.79 -17.59 -5.81
CA LEU A 360 -3.01 -16.92 -6.87
C LEU A 360 -3.66 -17.11 -8.25
N SER A 361 -4.17 -18.32 -8.55
CA SER A 361 -4.88 -18.63 -9.80
C SER A 361 -6.07 -17.72 -10.06
N SER A 362 -6.77 -17.28 -9.01
CA SER A 362 -7.84 -16.28 -9.09
C SER A 362 -7.27 -14.87 -9.19
N ALA A 363 -6.38 -14.47 -8.27
CA ALA A 363 -5.86 -13.12 -8.19
C ALA A 363 -5.16 -12.67 -9.49
N CYS A 364 -4.42 -13.56 -10.14
CA CYS A 364 -3.66 -13.23 -11.34
C CYS A 364 -4.53 -13.04 -12.61
N THR A 365 -5.81 -13.45 -12.57
CA THR A 365 -6.74 -13.36 -13.70
C THR A 365 -7.91 -12.41 -13.47
N GLU A 366 -8.20 -12.03 -12.22
CA GLU A 366 -9.33 -11.15 -11.88
C GLU A 366 -9.19 -9.74 -12.48
N ALA A 367 -7.96 -9.21 -12.51
CA ALA A 367 -7.66 -7.90 -13.06
C ALA A 367 -6.20 -7.82 -13.53
N ALA A 368 -5.82 -6.70 -14.16
CA ALA A 368 -4.48 -6.48 -14.68
C ALA A 368 -3.41 -6.16 -13.61
N TRP A 369 -3.64 -6.47 -12.34
CA TRP A 369 -2.82 -6.09 -11.18
C TRP A 369 -1.34 -6.50 -11.29
N PHE A 370 -1.08 -7.73 -11.72
CA PHE A 370 0.25 -8.33 -11.79
C PHE A 370 0.80 -8.33 -13.22
N LYS A 371 2.08 -8.66 -13.41
CA LYS A 371 2.60 -8.95 -14.75
C LYS A 371 1.95 -10.20 -15.31
N SER A 372 1.76 -10.26 -16.63
CA SER A 372 1.06 -11.37 -17.29
C SER A 372 1.64 -12.76 -16.97
N SER A 373 2.96 -12.88 -16.93
CA SER A 373 3.65 -14.14 -16.63
C SER A 373 3.55 -14.59 -15.17
N PHE A 374 3.03 -13.77 -14.25
CA PHE A 374 2.89 -14.16 -12.85
C PHE A 374 1.94 -15.35 -12.69
N CYS A 375 0.94 -15.48 -13.56
CA CYS A 375 0.03 -16.63 -13.59
C CYS A 375 0.73 -17.98 -13.82
N ASN A 376 2.00 -18.00 -14.27
CA ASN A 376 2.77 -19.24 -14.39
C ASN A 376 3.09 -19.87 -13.01
N TYR A 377 3.03 -19.08 -11.93
CA TYR A 377 3.29 -19.50 -10.56
C TYR A 377 2.04 -19.96 -9.79
N LYS A 378 0.90 -20.13 -10.45
CA LYS A 378 -0.31 -20.59 -9.79
C LYS A 378 -0.20 -22.00 -9.22
N ASP A 379 -1.01 -22.28 -8.20
CA ASP A 379 -1.12 -23.57 -7.55
C ASP A 379 0.25 -24.04 -7.02
N ASN A 380 0.63 -25.31 -7.23
CA ASN A 380 1.91 -25.83 -6.73
C ASN A 380 3.16 -25.13 -7.31
N ASN A 381 3.04 -24.37 -8.41
CA ASN A 381 4.16 -23.61 -8.94
C ASN A 381 4.51 -22.39 -8.06
N THR A 382 3.68 -22.02 -7.09
CA THR A 382 3.95 -20.92 -6.15
C THR A 382 5.24 -21.18 -5.36
N TYR A 383 5.57 -22.45 -5.08
CA TYR A 383 6.83 -22.81 -4.42
C TYR A 383 8.07 -22.47 -5.25
N ASN A 384 7.93 -22.22 -6.55
CA ASN A 384 9.03 -21.80 -7.42
C ASN A 384 9.30 -20.29 -7.39
N LEU A 385 8.43 -19.49 -6.74
CA LEU A 385 8.67 -18.05 -6.56
C LEU A 385 9.89 -17.85 -5.64
N PRO A 386 10.86 -17.00 -6.01
CA PRO A 386 11.98 -16.67 -5.14
C PRO A 386 11.59 -15.68 -4.04
N THR A 387 10.37 -15.12 -4.09
CA THR A 387 9.79 -14.18 -3.13
C THR A 387 8.53 -14.74 -2.47
N ASP A 388 8.12 -14.10 -1.38
CA ASP A 388 6.77 -14.14 -0.84
C ASP A 388 6.47 -12.80 -0.15
N HIS A 389 5.21 -12.50 0.16
CA HIS A 389 4.76 -11.15 0.51
C HIS A 389 5.25 -10.63 1.87
N HIS A 390 5.86 -11.46 2.71
CA HIS A 390 6.56 -11.01 3.91
C HIS A 390 7.81 -10.20 3.56
N MET A 391 8.43 -10.49 2.40
CA MET A 391 9.51 -9.68 1.86
C MET A 391 8.99 -8.35 1.30
N LEU A 392 7.81 -8.33 0.67
CA LEU A 392 7.20 -7.10 0.15
C LEU A 392 6.87 -6.11 1.27
N THR A 393 6.19 -6.59 2.31
CA THR A 393 5.94 -5.81 3.52
C THR A 393 7.23 -5.45 4.25
N GLY A 394 8.21 -6.37 4.25
CA GLY A 394 9.56 -6.13 4.77
C GLY A 394 10.29 -4.96 4.11
N MET A 395 10.10 -4.70 2.81
CA MET A 395 10.71 -3.56 2.10
C MET A 395 10.29 -2.18 2.66
N VAL A 396 9.25 -2.13 3.50
CA VAL A 396 8.85 -0.92 4.21
C VAL A 396 9.82 -0.61 5.35
N ALA A 397 10.40 -1.62 6.00
CA ALA A 397 11.27 -1.43 7.16
C ALA A 397 12.50 -0.57 6.84
N PRO A 398 12.87 0.37 7.73
CA PRO A 398 12.32 0.62 9.08
C PRO A 398 11.20 1.69 9.14
N ARG A 399 10.58 2.04 8.00
CA ARG A 399 9.49 3.04 7.95
C ARG A 399 8.22 2.48 8.59
N GLY A 400 7.26 3.36 8.90
CA GLY A 400 6.02 2.97 9.55
C GLY A 400 5.17 2.06 8.67
N LEU A 401 4.85 0.86 9.14
CA LEU A 401 3.94 -0.08 8.50
C LEU A 401 2.79 -0.42 9.46
N LEU A 402 1.57 -0.03 9.09
CA LEU A 402 0.34 -0.38 9.80
C LEU A 402 -0.54 -1.24 8.89
N VAL A 403 -0.49 -2.55 9.08
CA VAL A 403 -1.38 -3.48 8.37
C VAL A 403 -2.69 -3.62 9.15
N LEU A 404 -3.79 -3.20 8.53
CA LEU A 404 -5.14 -3.33 9.07
C LEU A 404 -5.85 -4.43 8.31
N ASP A 405 -6.37 -5.44 8.99
CA ASP A 405 -7.04 -6.58 8.37
C ASP A 405 -8.39 -6.88 9.04
N ASN A 406 -9.21 -7.70 8.38
CA ASN A 406 -10.58 -7.94 8.77
C ASN A 406 -10.85 -9.43 8.99
N GLN A 407 -11.36 -9.76 10.17
CA GLN A 407 -11.74 -11.11 10.57
C GLN A 407 -13.15 -11.46 10.09
N GLY A 408 -13.34 -12.68 9.61
CA GLY A 408 -14.61 -13.20 9.09
C GLY A 408 -14.76 -13.03 7.58
N TRP A 409 -13.83 -12.36 6.93
CA TRP A 409 -13.77 -12.23 5.47
C TRP A 409 -12.82 -13.28 4.89
N ASP A 410 -13.35 -14.51 4.81
CA ASP A 410 -12.67 -15.71 4.32
C ASP A 410 -11.80 -15.46 3.06
N TRP A 411 -12.26 -14.63 2.11
CA TRP A 411 -11.56 -14.33 0.86
C TRP A 411 -10.24 -13.55 1.03
N LEU A 412 -10.11 -12.74 2.10
CA LEU A 412 -8.87 -12.05 2.45
C LEU A 412 -7.80 -13.03 2.98
N GLY A 413 -8.26 -14.19 3.47
CA GLY A 413 -7.47 -15.21 4.13
C GLY A 413 -7.37 -14.96 5.63
N GLU A 414 -7.69 -15.98 6.42
CA GLU A 414 -7.67 -15.83 7.88
C GLU A 414 -6.26 -15.96 8.45
N ASN A 415 -5.59 -17.05 8.10
CA ASN A 415 -4.21 -17.33 8.51
C ASN A 415 -3.15 -16.63 7.64
N PRO A 416 -3.30 -16.51 6.31
CA PRO A 416 -2.24 -15.98 5.45
C PRO A 416 -1.73 -14.59 5.81
N SER A 417 -2.60 -13.69 6.27
CA SER A 417 -2.21 -12.34 6.67
C SER A 417 -1.52 -12.30 8.03
N TYR A 418 -1.96 -13.13 8.97
CA TYR A 418 -1.27 -13.27 10.25
C TYR A 418 0.11 -13.94 10.08
N HIS A 419 0.22 -14.96 9.22
CA HIS A 419 1.49 -15.59 8.89
C HIS A 419 2.44 -14.59 8.22
N ASN A 420 1.92 -13.76 7.32
CA ASN A 420 2.66 -12.64 6.73
C ASN A 420 3.20 -11.73 7.83
N ALA A 421 2.35 -11.22 8.71
CA ALA A 421 2.75 -10.35 9.81
C ALA A 421 3.83 -10.97 10.71
N MET A 422 3.70 -12.24 11.08
CA MET A 422 4.70 -12.92 11.92
C MET A 422 6.06 -13.04 11.22
N SER A 423 6.07 -13.36 9.92
CA SER A 423 7.31 -13.41 9.13
C SER A 423 7.92 -12.03 8.82
N THR A 424 7.09 -11.01 8.61
CA THR A 424 7.51 -9.61 8.41
C THR A 424 8.12 -9.04 9.68
N LYS A 425 7.57 -9.38 10.85
CA LYS A 425 8.10 -8.96 12.14
C LYS A 425 9.57 -9.34 12.33
N GLU A 426 10.00 -10.49 11.80
CA GLU A 426 11.41 -10.90 11.87
C GLU A 426 12.35 -9.87 11.21
N ILE A 427 11.92 -9.23 10.13
CA ILE A 427 12.68 -8.18 9.41
C ILE A 427 12.79 -6.91 10.26
N PHE A 428 11.68 -6.47 10.87
CA PHE A 428 11.68 -5.31 11.75
C PHE A 428 12.48 -5.55 13.04
N VAL A 429 12.40 -6.75 13.62
CA VAL A 429 13.26 -7.18 14.76
C VAL A 429 14.73 -7.14 14.37
N ALA A 430 15.08 -7.67 13.20
CA ALA A 430 16.47 -7.69 12.76
C ALA A 430 17.07 -6.29 12.62
N LEU A 431 16.25 -5.30 12.28
CA LEU A 431 16.65 -3.90 12.15
C LEU A 431 16.55 -3.10 13.46
N GLY A 432 16.06 -3.69 14.55
CA GLY A 432 15.79 -2.98 15.81
C GLY A 432 14.69 -1.93 15.68
N ALA A 433 13.71 -2.17 14.82
CA ALA A 433 12.61 -1.26 14.49
C ALA A 433 11.25 -1.92 14.77
N GLU A 434 11.14 -2.76 15.80
CA GLU A 434 9.90 -3.50 16.11
C GLU A 434 8.69 -2.59 16.31
N ASP A 435 8.93 -1.39 16.86
CA ASP A 435 7.91 -0.38 17.09
C ASP A 435 7.39 0.24 15.78
N ALA A 436 8.06 0.04 14.64
CA ALA A 436 7.63 0.56 13.35
C ALA A 436 6.64 -0.33 12.61
N PHE A 437 6.33 -1.51 13.13
CA PHE A 437 5.37 -2.42 12.51
C PHE A 437 4.21 -2.77 13.43
N THR A 438 2.99 -2.53 12.96
CA THR A 438 1.78 -3.03 13.61
C THR A 438 0.94 -3.82 12.65
N PHE A 439 0.42 -4.94 13.15
CA PHE A 439 -0.62 -5.73 12.51
C PHE A 439 -1.84 -5.70 13.44
N SER A 440 -2.99 -5.31 12.92
CA SER A 440 -4.25 -5.32 13.64
C SER A 440 -5.33 -5.96 12.80
N LYS A 441 -5.90 -7.06 13.29
CA LYS A 441 -6.99 -7.78 12.63
C LYS A 441 -8.22 -7.82 13.53
N MET A 442 -9.27 -7.12 13.11
CA MET A 442 -10.51 -6.98 13.87
C MET A 442 -11.69 -7.50 13.06
N GLY A 443 -12.69 -8.07 13.72
CA GLY A 443 -13.91 -8.58 13.08
C GLY A 443 -15.12 -7.69 13.32
N ASP A 444 -16.29 -8.21 12.98
CA ASP A 444 -17.60 -7.59 13.25
C ASP A 444 -17.78 -6.21 12.58
N HIS A 445 -17.15 -6.00 11.42
CA HIS A 445 -17.37 -4.83 10.59
C HIS A 445 -17.41 -5.16 9.10
N MET A 446 -18.05 -4.28 8.34
CA MET A 446 -18.12 -4.41 6.89
C MET A 446 -16.74 -4.25 6.26
N HIS A 447 -16.53 -4.97 5.16
CA HIS A 447 -15.34 -4.85 4.32
C HIS A 447 -15.07 -3.37 3.96
N CYS A 448 -13.83 -2.93 4.12
CA CYS A 448 -13.39 -1.55 3.90
C CYS A 448 -14.04 -0.48 4.78
N THR A 449 -14.70 -0.87 5.87
CA THR A 449 -15.16 0.08 6.89
C THR A 449 -14.25 -0.05 8.10
N LEU A 450 -13.36 0.93 8.33
CA LEU A 450 -12.48 0.91 9.49
C LEU A 450 -13.33 0.93 10.78
N PRO A 451 -13.25 -0.07 11.67
CA PRO A 451 -13.95 -0.06 12.93
C PRO A 451 -13.31 0.94 13.90
N ASN A 452 -14.11 1.54 14.78
CA ASN A 452 -13.61 2.50 15.79
C ASN A 452 -12.51 1.90 16.68
N SER A 453 -12.52 0.58 16.89
CA SER A 453 -11.48 -0.12 17.65
C SER A 453 -10.10 -0.11 17.00
N GLN A 454 -9.99 0.30 15.73
CA GLN A 454 -8.73 0.47 15.00
C GLN A 454 -8.34 1.95 14.78
N TYR A 455 -9.15 2.90 15.26
CA TYR A 455 -8.89 4.33 15.03
C TYR A 455 -7.64 4.80 15.77
N ASP A 456 -7.41 4.27 16.98
CA ASP A 456 -6.27 4.70 17.79
C ASP A 456 -4.96 4.17 17.20
N GLU A 457 -4.94 2.97 16.60
CA GLU A 457 -3.78 2.50 15.82
C GLU A 457 -3.44 3.46 14.66
N VAL A 458 -4.44 3.95 13.92
CA VAL A 458 -4.19 4.94 12.84
C VAL A 458 -3.65 6.24 13.42
N LYS A 459 -4.26 6.79 14.48
CA LYS A 459 -3.79 8.02 15.12
C LYS A 459 -2.37 7.89 15.65
N ASP A 460 -2.02 6.77 16.24
CA ASP A 460 -0.69 6.54 16.80
C ASP A 460 0.38 6.54 15.71
N PHE A 461 0.12 5.86 14.58
CA PHE A 461 1.03 5.90 13.44
C PHE A 461 1.11 7.28 12.77
N VAL A 462 -0.02 7.97 12.62
CA VAL A 462 -0.04 9.34 12.09
C VAL A 462 0.75 10.29 13.00
N ASN A 463 0.53 10.21 14.32
CA ASN A 463 1.28 11.00 15.28
C ASN A 463 2.77 10.73 15.16
N LYS A 464 3.19 9.46 15.14
CA LYS A 464 4.61 9.09 15.15
C LYS A 464 5.34 9.39 13.85
N TYR A 465 4.76 9.00 12.71
CA TYR A 465 5.45 8.99 11.42
C TYR A 465 5.16 10.20 10.54
N LEU A 466 4.06 10.93 10.78
CA LEU A 466 3.70 12.10 9.99
C LEU A 466 3.79 13.40 10.80
N LEU A 467 3.51 13.36 12.11
CA LEU A 467 3.50 14.55 12.97
C LEU A 467 4.67 14.60 13.95
N GLU A 468 5.55 13.60 13.94
CA GLU A 468 6.71 13.47 14.84
C GLU A 468 6.37 13.61 16.33
N LYS A 469 5.17 13.16 16.72
CA LYS A 469 4.68 13.15 18.10
C LYS A 469 4.87 11.77 18.72
N PRO A 470 5.18 11.69 20.03
CA PRO A 470 5.23 10.40 20.73
C PRO A 470 3.89 9.66 20.64
N ALA A 471 3.94 8.38 20.28
CA ALA A 471 2.80 7.48 20.26
C ALA A 471 3.25 6.03 20.46
N THR A 472 2.32 5.15 20.84
CA THR A 472 2.62 3.73 21.10
C THR A 472 2.26 2.89 19.88
N THR A 473 3.28 2.31 19.25
CA THR A 473 3.15 1.45 18.07
C THR A 473 3.88 0.11 18.31
N GLY A 474 3.85 -0.82 17.36
CA GLY A 474 4.56 -2.12 17.48
C GLY A 474 3.67 -3.32 17.87
N LYS A 475 2.34 -3.16 17.84
CA LYS A 475 1.38 -4.18 18.28
C LYS A 475 1.21 -5.27 17.22
N ILE A 476 1.13 -6.53 17.65
CA ILE A 476 0.59 -7.63 16.82
C ILE A 476 -0.70 -8.09 17.47
N ASP A 477 -1.82 -7.70 16.86
CA ASP A 477 -3.17 -8.02 17.31
C ASP A 477 -3.91 -8.85 16.26
N LYS A 478 -4.30 -10.05 16.66
CA LYS A 478 -5.06 -11.00 15.85
C LYS A 478 -6.54 -11.07 16.24
N GLY A 479 -6.99 -10.16 17.10
CA GLY A 479 -8.33 -10.19 17.66
C GLY A 479 -8.62 -11.47 18.45
N ASN A 480 -9.87 -11.91 18.44
CA ASN A 480 -10.33 -13.08 19.19
C ASN A 480 -10.26 -14.39 18.38
N TYR A 481 -9.56 -14.40 17.24
CA TYR A 481 -9.54 -15.56 16.35
C TYR A 481 -8.40 -16.54 16.65
N SER A 482 -8.68 -17.84 16.48
CA SER A 482 -7.72 -18.92 16.61
C SER A 482 -6.86 -19.07 15.35
N VAL A 483 -6.07 -18.04 15.00
CA VAL A 483 -4.94 -18.22 14.08
C VAL A 483 -3.74 -18.77 14.84
N ASN A 484 -3.11 -19.80 14.26
CA ASN A 484 -1.94 -20.46 14.82
C ASN A 484 -0.76 -20.27 13.88
N PHE A 485 0.34 -19.77 14.42
CA PHE A 485 1.61 -19.67 13.70
C PHE A 485 2.68 -20.47 14.45
N THR A 486 3.11 -21.57 13.85
CA THR A 486 4.28 -22.32 14.30
C THR A 486 5.46 -21.92 13.41
N LYS A 487 6.45 -21.23 13.97
CA LYS A 487 7.58 -20.68 13.19
C LYS A 487 8.25 -21.73 12.30
N ALA A 488 8.52 -22.92 12.83
CA ALA A 488 9.19 -24.01 12.11
C ALA A 488 8.41 -24.57 10.90
N ASP A 489 7.10 -24.30 10.80
CA ASP A 489 6.28 -24.73 9.65
C ASP A 489 6.45 -23.79 8.44
N TRP A 490 7.02 -22.59 8.64
CA TRP A 490 7.08 -21.53 7.64
C TRP A 490 8.48 -20.93 7.46
N ILE A 491 9.31 -20.96 8.50
CA ILE A 491 10.57 -20.23 8.63
C ILE A 491 11.67 -21.21 9.02
N ASP A 492 12.73 -21.28 8.22
CA ASP A 492 13.95 -22.06 8.47
C ASP A 492 15.20 -21.20 8.71
N TRP A 493 15.06 -19.86 8.76
CA TRP A 493 16.14 -18.95 9.09
C TRP A 493 16.15 -18.57 10.58
N GLU A 494 17.33 -18.14 11.02
CA GLU A 494 17.51 -17.43 12.30
C GLU A 494 17.47 -15.93 12.05
N THR A 495 16.77 -15.21 12.90
CA THR A 495 16.63 -13.75 12.78
C THR A 495 17.91 -13.08 13.30
N PRO A 496 18.69 -12.41 12.45
CA PRO A 496 19.92 -11.76 12.88
C PRO A 496 19.60 -10.49 13.67
N THR A 497 20.59 -9.97 14.40
CA THR A 497 20.59 -8.56 14.85
C THR A 497 21.52 -7.79 13.92
N LEU A 498 20.98 -6.89 13.11
CA LEU A 498 21.73 -6.12 12.13
C LEU A 498 22.29 -4.85 12.79
N ALA A 499 23.62 -4.77 12.87
CA ALA A 499 24.30 -3.59 13.37
C ALA A 499 24.09 -2.39 12.41
N PRO A 500 23.98 -1.16 12.94
CA PRO A 500 23.88 0.07 12.15
C PRO A 500 24.96 0.20 11.07
#